data_AF-A0A927SF68-F1
#
_entry.id   AF-A0A927SF68-F1
#
_cell.length_a   1.000
_cell.length_b   1.000
_cell.length_c   1.000
_cell.angle_alpha   90.00
_cell.angle_beta   90.00
_cell.angle_gamma   90.00
#
_symmetry.space_group_name_H-M   'P 1'
#
loop_
_entity.id
_entity.type
_entity.pdbx_description
1 polymer ?
#
loop_
_entity_poly.entity_id
_entity_poly.type
_entity_poly.pdbx_seq_one_letter_code
_entity_poly.pdbx_strand_id
1 'polypeptide(L)'
;MDHMEMNVEQLEEAARAEAVKAREAAEEAAQADTKSAAEKAAKKAVAAAEAATKLIEQMEAKKAQEAAERAALVDEPVVDPEKDEAEKKRARAMEMVTIQLFKDEERYKDDVAVFVNGRRVLIKRGVPVEVPRYIAEVVAASQKQDSQTEAMMMRLVDEYEQNTAEKTKPYGG
;
A
#
# COMPACT_ATOMS: atom_id res chain seq x y z
N MET A 1 15.09 93.72 31.27
CA MET A 1 13.93 93.75 30.36
C MET A 1 14.28 93.10 29.03
N ASP A 2 14.26 91.79 28.86
CA ASP A 2 14.46 90.61 29.70
C ASP A 2 14.67 89.55 28.61
N HIS A 3 15.82 88.88 28.67
CA HIS A 3 16.23 87.99 27.60
C HIS A 3 15.20 86.87 27.43
N MET A 4 14.91 86.60 26.17
CA MET A 4 14.12 85.49 25.64
C MET A 4 14.73 84.15 26.09
N GLU A 5 14.48 83.73 27.33
CA GLU A 5 14.72 82.36 27.77
C GLU A 5 13.42 81.58 27.58
N MET A 6 13.20 81.09 26.36
CA MET A 6 12.34 79.92 26.18
C MET A 6 13.03 78.76 26.90
N ASN A 7 12.51 78.39 28.06
CA ASN A 7 13.01 77.29 28.86
C ASN A 7 13.15 76.03 28.00
N VAL A 8 14.35 75.45 28.01
CA VAL A 8 14.72 74.21 27.32
C VAL A 8 13.72 73.08 27.60
N GLU A 9 13.11 73.08 28.80
CA GLU A 9 12.05 72.14 29.18
C GLU A 9 10.77 72.25 28.33
N GLN A 10 10.36 73.46 27.92
CA GLN A 10 9.17 73.63 27.08
C GLN A 10 9.40 73.21 25.62
N LEU A 11 10.65 73.35 25.13
CA LEU A 11 11.05 72.83 23.82
C LEU A 11 11.17 71.31 23.82
N GLU A 12 11.65 70.70 24.91
CA GLU A 12 11.70 69.24 25.06
C GLU A 12 10.31 68.62 25.25
N GLU A 13 9.39 69.29 25.95
CA GLU A 13 8.01 68.82 26.13
C GLU A 13 7.22 68.89 24.82
N ALA A 14 7.41 69.95 24.02
CA ALA A 14 6.83 70.05 22.68
C ALA A 14 7.36 68.97 21.73
N ALA A 15 8.67 68.69 21.74
CA ALA A 15 9.26 67.63 20.93
C ALA A 15 8.80 66.23 21.34
N ARG A 16 8.61 65.98 22.64
CA ARG A 16 8.05 64.71 23.15
C ARG A 16 6.58 64.56 22.80
N ALA A 17 5.79 65.64 22.86
CA ALA A 17 4.38 65.62 22.46
C ALA A 17 4.21 65.34 20.96
N GLU A 18 5.06 65.90 20.11
CA GLU A 18 5.05 65.63 18.67
C GLU A 18 5.51 64.20 18.34
N ALA A 19 6.51 63.67 19.06
CA ALA A 19 6.97 62.29 18.92
C ALA A 19 5.92 61.26 19.38
N VAL A 20 5.14 61.56 20.42
CA VAL A 20 4.01 60.70 20.86
C VAL A 20 2.90 60.71 19.81
N LYS A 21 2.56 61.88 19.25
CA LYS A 21 1.58 61.98 18.15
C LYS A 21 2.03 61.24 16.89
N ALA A 22 3.32 61.30 16.55
CA ALA A 22 3.90 60.56 15.43
C ALA A 22 3.92 59.04 15.68
N ARG A 23 4.08 58.62 16.94
CA ARG A 23 4.05 57.21 17.35
C ARG A 23 2.63 56.64 17.38
N GLU A 24 1.64 57.40 17.85
CA GLU A 24 0.21 57.01 17.77
C GLU A 24 -0.27 56.93 16.31
N ALA A 25 0.13 57.87 15.45
CA ALA A 25 -0.19 57.81 14.02
C ALA A 25 0.49 56.62 13.30
N ALA A 26 1.70 56.24 13.72
CA ALA A 26 2.39 55.05 13.20
C ALA A 26 1.77 53.73 13.72
N GLU A 27 1.21 53.73 14.94
CA GLU A 27 0.53 52.58 15.53
C GLU A 27 -0.87 52.36 14.94
N GLU A 28 -1.60 53.44 14.63
CA GLU A 28 -2.88 53.40 13.91
C GLU A 28 -2.72 52.90 12.46
N ALA A 29 -1.65 53.33 11.78
CA ALA A 29 -1.29 52.81 10.45
C ALA A 29 -0.91 51.32 10.47
N ALA A 30 -0.17 50.86 11.50
CA ALA A 30 0.18 49.45 11.66
C ALA A 30 -1.01 48.54 12.02
N GLN A 31 -2.03 49.07 12.70
CA GLN A 31 -3.28 48.35 13.02
C GLN A 31 -4.23 48.24 11.82
N ALA A 32 -4.19 49.17 10.86
CA ALA A 32 -5.05 49.16 9.68
C ALA A 32 -4.64 48.09 8.62
N ASP A 33 -3.34 47.93 8.37
CA ASP A 33 -2.82 46.98 7.37
C ASP A 33 -2.97 45.51 7.79
N THR A 34 -2.87 45.22 9.08
CA THR A 34 -2.97 43.85 9.62
C THR A 34 -4.41 43.36 9.78
N LYS A 35 -5.35 44.25 10.15
CA LYS A 35 -6.77 43.92 10.31
C LYS A 35 -7.47 43.65 8.96
N SER A 36 -7.13 44.42 7.93
CA SER A 36 -7.62 44.23 6.55
C SER A 36 -7.08 42.94 5.91
N ALA A 37 -5.80 42.61 6.14
CA ALA A 37 -5.20 41.37 5.64
C ALA A 37 -5.74 40.11 6.37
N ALA A 38 -5.93 40.17 7.68
CA ALA A 38 -6.48 39.06 8.47
C ALA A 38 -7.96 38.79 8.16
N GLU A 39 -8.79 39.82 8.00
CA GLU A 39 -10.20 39.64 7.63
C GLU A 39 -10.37 39.13 6.20
N LYS A 40 -9.53 39.59 5.26
CA LYS A 40 -9.50 39.11 3.88
C LYS A 40 -8.98 37.67 3.80
N ALA A 41 -8.01 37.29 4.63
CA ALA A 41 -7.54 35.91 4.75
C ALA A 41 -8.59 34.99 5.38
N ALA A 42 -9.31 35.46 6.41
CA ALA A 42 -10.40 34.71 7.04
C ALA A 42 -11.60 34.51 6.09
N LYS A 43 -12.05 35.56 5.39
CA LYS A 43 -13.10 35.44 4.36
C LYS A 43 -12.69 34.52 3.21
N LYS A 44 -11.42 34.57 2.79
CA LYS A 44 -10.87 33.66 1.76
C LYS A 44 -10.78 32.21 2.26
N ALA A 45 -10.46 31.99 3.54
CA ALA A 45 -10.42 30.67 4.14
C ALA A 45 -11.83 30.06 4.31
N VAL A 46 -12.82 30.86 4.70
CA VAL A 46 -14.23 30.43 4.78
C VAL A 46 -14.78 30.10 3.39
N ALA A 47 -14.53 30.97 2.40
CA ALA A 47 -14.93 30.70 1.00
C ALA A 47 -14.22 29.47 0.40
N ALA A 48 -12.95 29.21 0.78
CA ALA A 48 -12.24 28.01 0.36
C ALA A 48 -12.77 26.74 1.03
N ALA A 49 -13.21 26.81 2.29
CA ALA A 49 -13.83 25.69 2.99
C ALA A 49 -15.22 25.35 2.41
N GLU A 50 -16.03 26.35 2.09
CA GLU A 50 -17.35 26.16 1.44
C GLU A 50 -17.21 25.65 -0.01
N ALA A 51 -16.14 26.04 -0.72
CA ALA A 51 -15.84 25.48 -2.03
C ALA A 51 -15.42 24.01 -1.94
N ALA A 52 -14.67 23.62 -0.91
CA ALA A 52 -14.24 22.23 -0.70
C ALA A 52 -15.41 21.30 -0.37
N THR A 53 -16.37 21.73 0.46
CA THR A 53 -17.57 20.93 0.77
C THR A 53 -18.44 20.71 -0.47
N LYS A 54 -18.62 21.75 -1.31
CA LYS A 54 -19.34 21.64 -2.58
C LYS A 54 -18.66 20.71 -3.58
N LEU A 55 -17.32 20.64 -3.57
CA LEU A 55 -16.54 19.71 -4.41
C LEU A 55 -16.69 18.27 -3.94
N ILE A 56 -16.71 18.02 -2.63
CA ILE A 56 -16.96 16.69 -2.06
C ILE A 56 -18.36 16.19 -2.43
N GLU A 57 -19.39 17.03 -2.29
CA GLU A 57 -20.76 16.70 -2.67
C GLU A 57 -20.90 16.43 -4.19
N GLN A 58 -20.22 17.21 -5.02
CA GLN A 58 -20.16 16.95 -6.47
C GLN A 58 -19.42 15.67 -6.83
N MET A 59 -18.40 15.28 -6.06
CA MET A 59 -17.71 14.00 -6.24
C MET A 59 -18.58 12.82 -5.80
N GLU A 60 -19.33 12.94 -4.72
CA GLU A 60 -20.29 11.92 -4.29
C GLU A 60 -21.45 11.77 -5.28
N ALA A 61 -21.97 12.87 -5.81
CA ALA A 61 -22.99 12.86 -6.86
C ALA A 61 -22.46 12.26 -8.17
N LYS A 62 -21.23 12.60 -8.59
CA LYS A 62 -20.58 11.98 -9.75
C LYS A 62 -20.31 10.49 -9.53
N LYS A 63 -19.88 10.09 -8.34
CA LYS A 63 -19.65 8.69 -7.98
C LYS A 63 -20.96 7.89 -7.92
N ALA A 64 -22.05 8.51 -7.48
CA ALA A 64 -23.39 7.92 -7.52
C ALA A 64 -23.93 7.82 -8.96
N GLN A 65 -23.67 8.81 -9.82
CA GLN A 65 -24.00 8.74 -11.24
C GLN A 65 -23.16 7.69 -11.97
N GLU A 66 -21.86 7.60 -11.71
CA GLU A 66 -20.98 6.58 -12.29
C GLU A 66 -21.31 5.18 -11.76
N ALA A 67 -21.75 5.05 -10.51
CA ALA A 67 -22.26 3.79 -9.96
C ALA A 67 -23.64 3.41 -10.51
N ALA A 68 -24.51 4.38 -10.78
CA ALA A 68 -25.81 4.15 -11.40
C ALA A 68 -25.69 3.85 -12.90
N GLU A 69 -24.77 4.50 -13.61
CA GLU A 69 -24.44 4.24 -15.02
C GLU A 69 -23.73 2.90 -15.18
N ARG A 70 -22.83 2.55 -14.25
CA ARG A 70 -22.24 1.20 -14.14
C ARG A 70 -23.25 0.13 -13.68
N ALA A 71 -24.36 0.50 -13.05
CA ALA A 71 -25.44 -0.44 -12.71
C ALA A 71 -26.46 -0.59 -13.85
N ALA A 72 -26.66 0.46 -14.66
CA ALA A 72 -27.54 0.47 -15.83
C ALA A 72 -26.89 -0.16 -17.07
N LEU A 73 -25.55 -0.16 -17.16
CA LEU A 73 -24.78 -0.85 -18.20
C LEU A 73 -24.31 -2.26 -17.74
N VAL A 74 -25.16 -2.98 -17.00
CA VAL A 74 -24.98 -4.41 -16.67
C VAL A 74 -26.15 -5.22 -17.26
N ASP A 75 -26.55 -4.85 -18.48
CA ASP A 75 -27.40 -5.70 -19.32
C ASP A 75 -26.93 -5.70 -20.78
N GLU A 76 -25.62 -5.78 -21.01
CA GLU A 76 -25.04 -6.33 -22.24
C GLU A 76 -23.54 -6.65 -22.03
N PRO A 77 -23.10 -7.91 -22.11
CA PRO A 77 -21.70 -8.25 -21.93
C PRO A 77 -20.90 -7.85 -23.18
N VAL A 78 -20.17 -6.74 -23.12
CA VAL A 78 -19.01 -6.53 -24.01
C VAL A 78 -17.90 -7.44 -23.50
N VAL A 79 -17.93 -8.67 -24.00
CA VAL A 79 -16.93 -9.70 -23.75
C VAL A 79 -15.63 -9.27 -24.43
N ASP A 80 -14.74 -8.62 -23.68
CA ASP A 80 -13.30 -8.71 -23.96
C ASP A 80 -12.86 -10.12 -23.53
N PRO A 81 -12.66 -11.08 -24.46
CA PRO A 81 -12.39 -12.48 -24.08
C PRO A 81 -11.12 -12.62 -23.23
N GLU A 82 -10.16 -11.70 -23.35
CA GLU A 82 -8.89 -11.74 -22.63
C GLU A 82 -9.01 -11.20 -21.18
N LYS A 83 -9.91 -10.24 -20.93
CA LYS A 83 -10.08 -9.63 -19.62
C LYS A 83 -10.98 -10.48 -18.71
N ASP A 84 -12.01 -11.08 -19.29
CA ASP A 84 -12.90 -12.03 -18.62
C ASP A 84 -12.17 -13.35 -18.27
N GLU A 85 -11.29 -13.86 -19.15
CA GLU A 85 -10.42 -15.00 -18.80
C GLU A 85 -9.42 -14.66 -17.69
N ALA A 86 -8.79 -13.49 -17.72
CA ALA A 86 -7.84 -13.09 -16.69
C ALA A 86 -8.52 -12.93 -15.32
N GLU A 87 -9.73 -12.39 -15.27
CA GLU A 87 -10.51 -12.25 -14.04
C GLU A 87 -11.02 -13.61 -13.53
N LYS A 88 -11.54 -14.46 -14.41
CA LYS A 88 -11.90 -15.85 -14.08
C LYS A 88 -10.70 -16.67 -13.62
N LYS A 89 -9.52 -16.50 -14.23
CA LYS A 89 -8.28 -17.17 -13.82
C LYS A 89 -7.81 -16.69 -12.46
N ARG A 90 -7.90 -15.38 -12.18
CA ARG A 90 -7.61 -14.83 -10.85
C ARG A 90 -8.59 -15.32 -9.80
N ALA A 91 -9.89 -15.38 -10.12
CA ALA A 91 -10.92 -15.91 -9.24
C ALA A 91 -10.69 -17.40 -8.94
N ARG A 92 -10.38 -18.21 -9.97
CA ARG A 92 -10.02 -19.63 -9.81
C ARG A 92 -8.72 -19.82 -9.01
N ALA A 93 -7.73 -18.96 -9.20
CA ALA A 93 -6.49 -19.01 -8.43
C ALA A 93 -6.70 -18.66 -6.94
N MET A 94 -7.71 -17.85 -6.63
CA MET A 94 -8.08 -17.45 -5.26
C MET A 94 -9.06 -18.43 -4.60
N GLU A 95 -9.56 -19.44 -5.32
CA GLU A 95 -10.36 -20.52 -4.76
C GLU A 95 -9.59 -21.17 -3.60
N MET A 96 -10.23 -21.31 -2.44
CA MET A 96 -9.64 -22.01 -1.30
C MET A 96 -9.76 -23.51 -1.54
N VAL A 97 -8.62 -24.19 -1.48
CA VAL A 97 -8.52 -25.64 -1.66
C VAL A 97 -7.90 -26.24 -0.41
N THR A 98 -8.49 -27.31 0.09
CA THR A 98 -7.94 -28.08 1.20
C THR A 98 -6.83 -28.99 0.69
N ILE A 99 -5.62 -28.85 1.24
CA ILE A 99 -4.50 -29.75 0.99
C ILE A 99 -4.05 -30.42 2.28
N GLN A 100 -3.55 -31.65 2.18
CA GLN A 100 -2.98 -32.37 3.31
C GLN A 100 -1.60 -32.88 2.91
N LEU A 101 -0.58 -32.42 3.64
CA LEU A 101 0.79 -32.88 3.43
C LEU A 101 1.05 -34.15 4.23
N PHE A 102 1.81 -35.08 3.64
CA PHE A 102 2.27 -36.27 4.33
C PHE A 102 3.14 -35.90 5.55
N LYS A 103 2.92 -36.62 6.64
CA LYS A 103 3.66 -36.49 7.90
C LYS A 103 4.16 -37.86 8.34
N ASP A 104 5.43 -37.94 8.70
CA ASP A 104 6.04 -39.13 9.29
C ASP A 104 6.68 -38.81 10.66
N GLU A 105 7.24 -39.84 11.29
CA GLU A 105 8.00 -39.74 12.53
C GLU A 105 9.52 -39.65 12.30
N GLU A 106 9.98 -39.27 11.10
CA GLU A 106 11.40 -39.09 10.84
C GLU A 106 11.71 -37.83 10.02
N ARG A 107 11.48 -37.85 8.69
CA ARG A 107 11.96 -36.83 7.73
C ARG A 107 10.95 -35.74 7.40
N TYR A 108 9.66 -35.98 7.58
CA TYR A 108 8.56 -35.09 7.23
C TYR A 108 7.72 -34.73 8.47
N LYS A 109 8.38 -34.33 9.56
CA LYS A 109 7.73 -33.88 10.81
C LYS A 109 7.35 -32.42 10.80
N ASP A 110 8.25 -31.60 10.25
CA ASP A 110 8.20 -30.15 10.39
C ASP A 110 7.25 -29.49 9.39
N ASP A 111 6.71 -28.36 9.81
CA ASP A 111 5.81 -27.56 9.00
C ASP A 111 6.50 -26.97 7.77
N VAL A 112 5.75 -26.82 6.68
CA VAL A 112 6.27 -26.28 5.42
C VAL A 112 5.87 -24.82 5.29
N ALA A 113 6.87 -23.93 5.26
CA ALA A 113 6.67 -22.53 4.94
C ALA A 113 6.83 -22.29 3.44
N VAL A 114 5.75 -21.87 2.78
CA VAL A 114 5.72 -21.59 1.35
C VAL A 114 5.66 -20.08 1.14
N PHE A 115 6.48 -19.57 0.22
CA PHE A 115 6.56 -18.16 -0.15
C PHE A 115 6.23 -17.99 -1.62
N VAL A 116 5.10 -17.32 -1.94
CA VAL A 116 4.65 -17.08 -3.31
C VAL A 116 4.16 -15.64 -3.43
N ASN A 117 4.68 -14.89 -4.41
CA ASN A 117 4.26 -13.51 -4.70
C ASN A 117 4.24 -12.59 -3.47
N GLY A 118 5.23 -12.73 -2.59
CA GLY A 118 5.35 -11.94 -1.35
C GLY A 118 4.43 -12.38 -0.20
N ARG A 119 3.65 -13.47 -0.37
CA ARG A 119 2.83 -14.06 0.69
C ARG A 119 3.51 -15.31 1.24
N ARG A 120 3.68 -15.36 2.55
CA ARG A 120 4.16 -16.54 3.28
C ARG A 120 2.97 -17.26 3.89
N VAL A 121 2.86 -18.57 3.68
CA VAL A 121 1.88 -19.43 4.34
C VAL A 121 2.61 -20.60 4.99
N LEU A 122 2.20 -20.94 6.21
CA LEU A 122 2.72 -22.09 6.95
C LEU A 122 1.71 -23.22 6.88
N ILE A 123 2.08 -24.34 6.26
CA ILE A 123 1.23 -25.52 6.10
C ILE A 123 1.68 -26.55 7.12
N LYS A 124 0.76 -26.92 8.01
CA LYS A 124 0.96 -27.98 9.02
C LYS A 124 0.92 -29.34 8.35
N ARG A 125 1.94 -30.18 8.56
CA ARG A 125 1.93 -31.56 8.03
C ARG A 125 0.93 -32.43 8.79
N GLY A 126 0.32 -33.38 8.10
CA GLY A 126 -0.63 -34.34 8.66
C GLY A 126 -2.03 -33.78 8.94
N VAL A 127 -2.24 -32.47 8.81
CA VAL A 127 -3.52 -31.80 9.04
C VAL A 127 -4.04 -31.26 7.71
N PRO A 128 -5.35 -31.39 7.40
CA PRO A 128 -5.95 -30.70 6.26
C PRO A 128 -5.95 -29.19 6.52
N VAL A 129 -5.30 -28.42 5.65
CA VAL A 129 -5.22 -26.96 5.72
C VAL A 129 -5.81 -26.36 4.46
N GLU A 130 -6.69 -25.37 4.62
CA GLU A 130 -7.23 -24.58 3.52
C GLU A 130 -6.23 -23.52 3.06
N VAL A 131 -5.85 -23.57 1.78
CA VAL A 131 -4.95 -22.60 1.16
C VAL A 131 -5.49 -22.16 -0.20
N PRO A 132 -5.14 -20.96 -0.68
CA PRO A 132 -5.47 -20.54 -2.03
C PRO A 132 -4.92 -21.51 -3.09
N ARG A 133 -5.65 -21.70 -4.18
CA ARG A 133 -5.32 -22.64 -5.25
C ARG A 133 -3.94 -22.43 -5.85
N TYR A 134 -3.49 -21.19 -6.02
CA TYR A 134 -2.14 -20.92 -6.51
C TYR A 134 -1.03 -21.47 -5.59
N ILE A 135 -1.28 -21.57 -4.27
CA ILE A 135 -0.35 -22.18 -3.31
C ILE A 135 -0.42 -23.70 -3.42
N ALA A 136 -1.63 -24.26 -3.52
CA ALA A 136 -1.84 -25.69 -3.70
C ALA A 136 -1.12 -26.23 -4.95
N GLU A 137 -1.17 -25.50 -6.07
CA GLU A 137 -0.47 -25.86 -7.31
C GLU A 137 1.05 -25.91 -7.14
N VAL A 138 1.64 -24.92 -6.46
CA VAL A 138 3.09 -24.91 -6.17
C VAL A 138 3.50 -26.10 -5.31
N VAL A 139 2.71 -26.40 -4.29
CA VAL A 139 2.95 -27.54 -3.38
C VAL A 139 2.78 -28.88 -4.11
N ALA A 140 1.80 -29.01 -4.99
CA ALA A 140 1.61 -30.20 -5.81
C ALA A 140 2.75 -30.38 -6.83
N ALA A 141 3.18 -29.29 -7.46
CA ALA A 141 4.31 -29.30 -8.39
C ALA A 141 5.61 -29.73 -7.69
N SER A 142 5.87 -29.21 -6.48
CA SER A 142 7.02 -29.62 -5.68
C SER A 142 7.00 -31.11 -5.36
N GLN A 143 5.89 -31.64 -4.85
CA GLN A 143 5.78 -33.07 -4.53
C GLN A 143 5.94 -33.96 -5.77
N LYS A 144 5.36 -33.54 -6.90
CA LYS A 144 5.52 -34.25 -8.17
C LYS A 144 6.97 -34.28 -8.63
N GLN A 145 7.67 -33.16 -8.48
CA GLN A 145 9.09 -33.07 -8.80
C GLN A 145 9.92 -33.98 -7.90
N ASP A 146 9.67 -33.96 -6.59
CA ASP A 146 10.36 -34.83 -5.62
C ASP A 146 10.19 -36.31 -5.99
N SER A 147 8.95 -36.75 -6.26
CA SER A 147 8.67 -38.13 -6.68
C SER A 147 9.35 -38.51 -8.01
N GLN A 148 9.46 -37.57 -8.95
CA GLN A 148 10.19 -37.79 -10.21
C GLN A 148 11.70 -37.94 -9.96
N THR A 149 12.26 -37.12 -9.07
CA THR A 149 13.66 -37.22 -8.66
C THR A 149 13.94 -38.54 -7.95
N GLU A 150 13.06 -38.98 -7.05
CA GLU A 150 13.17 -40.29 -6.39
C GLU A 150 13.17 -41.43 -7.41
N ALA A 151 12.25 -41.41 -8.38
CA ALA A 151 12.18 -42.43 -9.43
C ALA A 151 13.45 -42.44 -10.30
N MET A 152 14.03 -41.27 -10.58
CA MET A 152 15.29 -41.16 -11.34
C MET A 152 16.48 -41.68 -10.54
N MET A 153 16.57 -41.33 -9.25
CA MET A 153 17.60 -41.83 -8.34
C MET A 153 17.56 -43.36 -8.25
N MET A 154 16.36 -43.94 -8.08
CA MET A 154 16.20 -45.39 -8.03
C MET A 154 16.71 -46.08 -9.30
N ARG A 155 16.39 -45.54 -10.48
CA ARG A 155 16.91 -46.08 -11.76
C ARG A 155 18.42 -45.99 -11.86
N LEU A 156 18.99 -44.86 -11.45
CA LEU A 156 20.43 -44.64 -11.53
C LEU A 156 21.17 -45.59 -10.58
N VAL A 157 20.65 -45.78 -9.36
CA VAL A 157 21.21 -46.74 -8.39
C VAL A 157 21.18 -48.16 -8.95
N ASP A 158 20.05 -48.60 -9.51
CA ASP A 158 19.92 -49.92 -10.15
C ASP A 158 20.94 -50.11 -11.30
N GLU A 159 21.12 -49.09 -12.14
CA GLU A 159 22.13 -49.12 -13.22
C GLU A 159 23.57 -49.22 -12.68
N TYR A 160 23.89 -48.47 -11.61
CA TYR A 160 25.21 -48.55 -10.96
C TYR A 160 25.45 -49.92 -10.32
N GLU A 161 24.46 -50.49 -9.65
CA GLU A 161 24.56 -51.82 -9.04
C GLU A 161 24.75 -52.91 -10.11
N GLN A 162 24.03 -52.84 -11.22
CA GLN A 162 24.19 -53.78 -12.32
C GLN A 162 25.57 -53.68 -12.99
N ASN A 163 26.04 -52.46 -13.26
CA ASN A 163 27.33 -52.22 -13.90
C ASN A 163 28.51 -52.61 -12.98
N THR A 164 28.40 -52.37 -11.68
CA THR A 164 29.44 -52.79 -10.72
C THR A 164 29.47 -54.31 -10.54
N ALA A 165 28.30 -54.97 -10.46
CA ALA A 165 28.20 -56.42 -10.41
C ALA A 165 28.74 -57.10 -11.69
N GLU A 166 28.53 -56.49 -12.86
CA GLU A 166 29.07 -56.98 -14.13
C GLU A 166 30.60 -56.89 -14.19
N LYS A 167 31.19 -55.80 -13.69
CA LYS A 167 32.65 -55.59 -13.67
C LYS A 167 33.40 -56.43 -12.62
N THR A 168 32.72 -56.88 -11.56
CA THR A 168 33.33 -57.73 -10.53
C THR A 168 33.22 -59.23 -10.81
N LYS A 169 32.62 -59.66 -11.94
CA LYS A 169 32.68 -61.08 -12.34
C LYS A 169 34.14 -61.43 -12.66
N PRO A 170 34.78 -62.37 -11.93
CA PRO A 170 36.15 -62.74 -12.22
C PRO A 170 36.20 -63.33 -13.64
N TYR A 171 37.12 -62.84 -14.47
CA TYR A 171 37.45 -63.46 -15.74
C TYR A 171 37.84 -64.92 -15.46
N GLY A 172 36.97 -65.85 -15.82
CA GLY A 172 37.14 -67.28 -15.66
C GLY A 172 36.52 -67.99 -16.84
N GLY A 173 37.37 -68.39 -17.77
CA GLY A 173 37.10 -69.18 -18.97
C GLY A 173 38.40 -69.42 -19.70
#